data_AF-A0A7K0G372-F1
#
_entry.id   AF-A0A7K0G372-F1
#
_cell.length_a   1.000
_cell.length_b   1.000
_cell.length_c   1.000
_cell.angle_alpha   90.00
_cell.angle_beta   90.00
_cell.angle_gamma   90.00
#
_symmetry.space_group_name_H-M   'P 1'
#
loop_
_entity.id
_entity.type
_entity.pdbx_description
1 polymer ?
#
loop_
_entity_poly.entity_id
_entity_poly.type
_entity_poly.pdbx_seq_one_letter_code
_entity_poly.pdbx_strand_id
1 'polypeptide(L)' 'MEALVVYPENKEQLEAVKAVMKSMNVAFEQKTEKYPSYVVEELTSAIQQVNEGKIHPYTNLRDLIKK' A
#
# COMPACT_ATOMS: atom_id res chain seq x y z
N MET A 1 12.68 -18.24 -22.25
CA MET A 1 12.53 -16.80 -21.98
C MET A 1 12.63 -16.62 -20.49
N GLU A 2 13.54 -15.77 -20.02
CA GLU A 2 13.81 -15.54 -18.60
C GLU A 2 13.29 -14.16 -18.21
N ALA A 3 12.74 -14.03 -17.00
CA ALA A 3 12.21 -12.78 -16.47
C ALA A 3 13.06 -12.32 -15.29
N LEU A 4 13.42 -11.04 -15.28
CA LEU A 4 14.17 -10.41 -14.19
C LEU A 4 13.23 -9.57 -13.33
N VAL A 5 13.21 -9.83 -12.02
CA VAL A 5 12.50 -9.00 -11.04
C VAL A 5 13.53 -8.11 -10.33
N VAL A 6 13.27 -6.81 -10.28
CA VAL A 6 14.17 -5.81 -9.69
C VAL A 6 13.44 -5.09 -8.56
N TYR A 7 14.13 -4.91 -7.43
CA TYR A 7 13.61 -4.24 -6.23
C TYR A 7 14.46 -3.01 -5.90
N PRO A 8 14.14 -1.82 -6.46
CA PRO A 8 14.82 -0.58 -6.10
C PRO A 8 14.51 -0.18 -4.66
N GLU A 9 15.52 0.28 -3.92
CA GLU A 9 15.38 0.67 -2.52
C GLU A 9 14.77 2.07 -2.34
N ASN A 10 14.87 2.90 -3.39
CA ASN A 10 14.38 4.27 -3.37
C ASN A 10 13.90 4.74 -4.76
N LYS A 11 13.31 5.94 -4.78
CA LYS A 11 12.72 6.54 -5.99
C LYS A 11 13.75 6.82 -7.08
N GLU A 12 14.94 7.30 -6.72
CA GLU A 12 16.01 7.61 -7.68
C GLU A 12 16.51 6.34 -8.39
N GLN A 13 16.72 5.26 -7.65
CA GLN A 13 17.09 3.96 -8.22
C GLN A 13 16.00 3.43 -9.16
N LEU A 14 14.72 3.54 -8.78
CA LEU A 14 13.60 3.12 -9.63
C LEU A 14 13.59 3.90 -10.95
N GLU A 15 13.81 5.20 -10.91
CA GLU A 15 13.85 6.06 -12.10
C GLU A 15 15.04 5.72 -13.01
N ALA A 16 16.22 5.49 -12.42
CA ALA A 16 17.41 5.08 -13.16
C ALA A 16 17.21 3.72 -13.87
N VAL A 17 16.68 2.72 -13.15
CA VAL A 17 16.38 1.39 -13.73
C VAL A 17 15.36 1.51 -14.86
N LYS A 18 14.29 2.30 -14.68
CA LYS A 18 13.30 2.55 -15.73
C LYS A 18 13.91 3.20 -16.97
N ALA A 19 14.84 4.13 -16.81
CA ALA A 19 15.52 4.78 -17.94
C ALA A 19 16.37 3.78 -18.75
N VAL A 20 17.12 2.91 -18.07
CA VAL A 20 17.92 1.85 -18.70
C VAL A 20 17.03 0.84 -19.42
N MET A 21 15.96 0.36 -18.79
CA MET A 21 15.03 -0.59 -19.43
C MET A 21 14.39 0.00 -20.69
N LYS A 22 14.00 1.28 -20.65
CA LYS A 22 13.46 1.99 -21.82
C LYS A 22 14.49 2.12 -22.95
N SER A 23 15.74 2.44 -22.64
CA SER A 23 16.79 2.58 -23.68
C SER A 23 17.10 1.26 -24.37
N MET A 24 16.96 0.15 -23.65
CA MET A 24 17.09 -1.21 -24.17
C MET A 24 15.83 -1.73 -24.87
N ASN A 25 14.77 -0.91 -24.95
CA ASN A 25 13.47 -1.29 -25.49
C ASN A 25 12.85 -2.54 -24.81
N VAL A 26 13.13 -2.71 -23.51
CA VAL A 26 12.59 -3.80 -22.70
C VAL A 26 11.28 -3.35 -22.08
N ALA A 27 10.21 -4.11 -22.34
CA ALA A 27 8.93 -3.89 -21.67
C ALA A 27 9.03 -4.30 -20.19
N PHE A 28 8.49 -3.47 -19.30
CA PHE A 28 8.43 -3.77 -17.86
C PHE A 28 7.00 -3.64 -17.35
N GLU A 29 6.61 -4.57 -16.49
CA GLU A 29 5.33 -4.54 -15.78
C GLU A 29 5.55 -4.03 -14.36
N GLN A 30 4.91 -2.91 -14.02
CA GLN A 30 4.88 -2.46 -12.64
C GLN A 30 3.72 -3.17 -11.93
N LYS A 31 4.02 -4.27 -11.24
CA LYS A 31 3.07 -4.87 -10.31
C LYS A 31 2.86 -3.92 -9.14
N THR A 32 1.84 -3.08 -9.26
CA THR A 32 1.32 -2.34 -8.12
C THR A 32 0.39 -3.32 -7.43
N GLU A 33 0.78 -3.83 -6.27
CA GLU A 33 -0.16 -4.54 -5.40
C GLU A 33 -1.21 -3.53 -4.93
N LYS A 34 -2.27 -3.37 -5.73
CA LYS A 34 -3.45 -2.62 -5.34
C LYS A 34 -4.24 -3.53 -4.43
N TYR A 35 -4.42 -3.13 -3.17
CA TYR A 35 -5.39 -3.75 -2.30
C TYR A 35 -6.77 -3.74 -2.99
N PRO A 36 -7.59 -4.79 -2.82
CA PRO A 36 -8.95 -4.80 -3.34
C PRO A 36 -9.71 -3.54 -2.86
N SER A 37 -10.58 -3.00 -3.72
CA SER A 37 -11.28 -1.73 -3.43
C SER A 37 -12.06 -1.79 -2.12
N TYR A 38 -12.72 -2.92 -1.84
CA TYR A 38 -13.48 -3.12 -0.60
C TYR A 38 -12.61 -2.96 0.66
N VAL A 39 -11.34 -3.38 0.63
CA VAL A 39 -10.42 -3.23 1.77
C VAL A 39 -10.12 -1.75 2.03
N VAL A 40 -9.86 -0.99 0.96
CA VAL A 40 -9.56 0.45 1.05
C VAL A 40 -10.80 1.23 1.50
N GLU A 41 -11.96 0.87 0.99
CA GLU A 41 -13.25 1.50 1.32
C GLU A 41 -13.64 1.24 2.79
N GLU A 42 -13.56 -0.01 3.25
CA GLU A 42 -13.86 -0.36 4.64
C GLU A 42 -12.90 0.32 5.62
N LEU A 43 -11.61 0.35 5.30
CA LEU A 43 -10.62 1.03 6.15
C LEU A 43 -10.91 2.53 6.24
N THR A 44 -11.25 3.16 5.11
CA THR A 44 -11.59 4.59 5.05
C THR A 44 -12.86 4.88 5.87
N SER A 45 -13.89 4.02 5.76
CA SER A 45 -15.11 4.13 6.56
C SER A 45 -14.83 3.97 8.05
N ALA A 46 -14.01 3.00 8.45
CA ALA A 46 -13.63 2.80 9.83
C ALA A 46 -12.91 4.03 10.41
N ILE A 47 -11.96 4.61 9.68
CA ILE A 47 -11.28 5.85 10.08
C ILE A 47 -12.28 6.99 10.27
N GLN A 48 -13.23 7.15 9.35
CA GLN A 48 -14.26 8.17 9.45
C GLN A 48 -15.16 7.96 10.69
N GLN A 49 -15.57 6.73 10.97
CA GLN A 49 -16.39 6.42 12.15
C GLN A 49 -15.65 6.68 13.47
N VAL A 50 -14.33 6.48 13.52
CA VAL A 50 -13.48 6.86 14.67
C VAL A 50 -13.48 8.39 14.83
N ASN A 51 -13.25 9.13 13.74
CA ASN A 51 -13.22 10.60 13.75
C ASN A 51 -14.56 11.21 14.16
N GLU A 52 -15.67 10.59 13.77
CA GLU A 52 -17.03 10.98 14.16
C GLU A 52 -17.43 10.52 15.57
N GLY A 53 -16.54 9.80 16.28
CA GLY A 53 -16.80 9.29 17.63
C GLY A 53 -17.82 8.15 17.69
N LYS A 54 -18.20 7.57 16.54
CA LYS A 54 -19.19 6.48 16.45
C LYS A 54 -18.63 5.14 16.92
N ILE A 55 -17.33 4.93 16.74
CA ILE A 55 -16.61 3.74 17.22
C ILE A 55 -15.40 4.17 18.03
N HIS A 56 -15.16 3.45 19.14
CA HIS A 56 -14.00 3.66 19.99
C HIS A 56 -13.08 2.45 19.87
N PRO A 57 -11.87 2.61 19.31
CA PRO A 57 -10.92 1.52 19.22
C PRO A 57 -10.38 1.22 20.63
N TYR A 58 -10.63 0.01 21.12
CA TYR A 58 -10.06 -0.42 22.39
C TYR A 58 -8.60 -0.77 22.21
N THR A 59 -7.73 -0.06 22.91
CA THR A 59 -6.28 -0.29 22.85
C THR A 59 -5.83 -1.41 23.76
N ASN A 60 -6.63 -1.76 24.77
CA ASN A 60 -6.35 -2.84 25.71
C ASN A 60 -7.63 -3.30 26.44
N LEU A 61 -7.55 -4.42 27.17
CA LEU A 61 -8.67 -4.97 27.94
C LEU A 61 -9.19 -4.01 29.01
N ARG A 62 -8.33 -3.19 29.64
CA ARG A 62 -8.79 -2.22 30.65
C ARG A 62 -9.60 -1.10 30.02
N ASP A 63 -9.26 -0.72 28.79
CA ASP A 63 -9.99 0.26 27.98
C ASP A 63 -11.40 -0.25 27.66
N LEU A 64 -11.51 -1.53 27.29
CA LEU A 64 -12.78 -2.20 27.02
C LEU A 64 -13.70 -2.26 28.25
N ILE A 65 -13.15 -2.54 29.43
CA ILE A 65 -13.94 -2.74 30.67
C ILE A 65 -14.39 -1.41 31.31
N LYS A 66 -13.76 -0.28 30.95
CA LYS A 66 -14.02 1.03 31.58
C LYS A 66 -15.17 1.83 30.95
N LYS A 67 -15.83 1.30 29.92
CA LYS A 67 -16.94 1.95 29.20
C LYS A 67 -18.27 1.34 29.60
#